data_AF-A0A497EZI8-F1
#
_entry.id   AF-A0A497EZI8-F1
#
_cell.length_a   1.000
_cell.length_b   1.000
_cell.length_c   1.000
_cell.angle_alpha   90.00
_cell.angle_beta   90.00
_cell.angle_gamma   90.00
#
_symmetry.space_group_name_H-M   'P 1'
#
loop_
_entity.id
_entity.type
_entity.pdbx_description
1 polymer ?
#
loop_
_entity_poly.entity_id
_entity_poly.type
_entity_poly.pdbx_seq_one_letter_code
_entity_poly.pdbx_strand_id
1 'polypeptide(L)'
;MSTTANLWIVKYKPRRFSEIIGNRTAILEFRTWLEKRLKGADVEKAAFLWGPPGVGKTLTVEVAAIEYNLELIQMNASDARSRERIRRVLGMASQYLSLVGGRRKIILVDEVDGMSGTEDRGGLAAVIELIQQSRFPVVLTANDPWDPRFRPLRELCKMIRYDRIRVPTLVSYLRRICIAEGIVADDAALRIIAQRSDGDVRSAVNDLQAIAQGKKRLMLSDVEWLAYRDRQYGAFDVLKNIFAARTCRAAKAALASSLLDYNMIFQWIHENLPLQYPSPEDLAEAYDALSRADVFLGRTKRTQAWALLSYALDLMTAGVSMVKKGKYKFTKYQFPQRIKILSQTKDIRTTMNSICSAIAEKCHISTKGAVSEYLPYLRFIFRVNPEMAAGIAKWLKLDENMITFLAGSFDRANEIISLMRKRRKST
;
A
#
# COMPACT_ATOMS: atom_id res chain seq x y z
N MET A 1 0.39 31.57 28.53
CA MET A 1 -0.35 30.39 29.03
C MET A 1 -0.87 29.60 27.83
N SER A 2 -0.59 28.29 27.80
CA SER A 2 -0.48 27.45 26.59
C SER A 2 -1.77 27.28 25.78
N THR A 3 -1.73 27.65 24.49
CA THR A 3 -2.82 27.58 23.50
C THR A 3 -3.24 26.16 23.09
N THR A 4 -2.57 25.11 23.57
CA THR A 4 -2.91 23.70 23.29
C THR A 4 -4.11 23.17 24.09
N ALA A 5 -4.61 23.91 25.08
CA ALA A 5 -5.60 23.40 26.05
C ALA A 5 -7.07 23.32 25.54
N ASN A 6 -7.40 23.76 24.32
CA ASN A 6 -8.81 23.84 23.87
C ASN A 6 -9.10 23.25 22.47
N LEU A 7 -8.26 22.36 21.95
CA LEU A 7 -8.59 21.64 20.71
C LEU A 7 -9.65 20.56 20.95
N TRP A 8 -10.78 20.62 20.25
CA TRP A 8 -11.91 19.69 20.40
C TRP A 8 -11.52 18.25 20.05
N ILE A 9 -10.59 18.08 19.10
CA ILE A 9 -10.05 16.76 18.76
C ILE A 9 -9.34 16.07 19.94
N VAL A 10 -8.78 16.84 20.88
CA VAL A 10 -8.16 16.31 22.12
C VAL A 10 -9.21 16.20 23.22
N LYS A 11 -10.07 17.21 23.39
CA LYS A 11 -11.12 17.25 24.42
C LYS A 11 -12.11 16.09 24.30
N TYR A 12 -12.52 15.76 23.09
CA TYR A 12 -13.49 14.70 22.79
C TYR A 12 -12.83 13.39 22.32
N LYS A 13 -11.52 13.24 22.55
CA LYS A 13 -10.79 12.03 22.18
C LYS A 13 -11.34 10.83 22.96
N PRO A 14 -11.84 9.78 22.30
CA PRO A 14 -12.37 8.58 22.95
C PRO A 14 -11.35 7.91 23.89
N ARG A 15 -11.85 7.37 25.01
CA ARG A 15 -11.04 6.60 25.99
C ARG A 15 -11.47 5.14 26.12
N ARG A 16 -12.59 4.76 25.50
CA ARG A 16 -13.15 3.40 25.50
C ARG A 16 -13.54 3.00 24.09
N PHE A 17 -13.52 1.70 23.77
CA PHE A 17 -13.93 1.23 22.44
C PHE A 17 -15.37 1.61 22.09
N SER A 18 -16.26 1.69 23.09
CA SER A 18 -17.66 2.08 22.93
C SER A 18 -17.88 3.53 22.48
N GLU A 19 -16.88 4.40 22.70
CA GLU A 19 -16.91 5.82 22.34
C GLU A 19 -16.42 6.06 20.90
N ILE A 20 -15.72 5.09 20.30
CA ILE A 20 -15.23 5.20 18.92
C ILE A 20 -16.41 5.09 17.95
N ILE A 21 -16.49 6.03 17.01
CA ILE A 21 -17.54 6.05 15.99
C ILE A 21 -17.13 5.31 14.71
N GLY A 22 -18.11 4.62 14.10
CA GLY A 22 -17.92 3.84 12.87
C GLY A 22 -16.95 2.67 13.01
N ASN A 23 -16.62 2.02 11.88
CA ASN A 23 -15.67 0.90 11.80
C ASN A 23 -15.83 -0.20 12.88
N ARG A 24 -17.06 -0.47 13.34
CA ARG A 24 -17.35 -1.40 14.45
C ARG A 24 -16.78 -2.80 14.21
N THR A 25 -16.87 -3.29 12.98
CA THR A 25 -16.32 -4.59 12.58
C THR A 25 -14.80 -4.63 12.72
N ALA A 26 -14.11 -3.59 12.23
CA ALA A 26 -12.65 -3.47 12.32
C ALA A 26 -12.16 -3.38 13.77
N ILE A 27 -12.88 -2.62 14.60
CA ILE A 27 -12.61 -2.49 16.03
C ILE A 27 -12.79 -3.84 16.74
N LEU A 28 -13.85 -4.58 16.42
CA LEU A 28 -14.12 -5.91 16.99
C LEU A 28 -13.05 -6.94 16.56
N GLU A 29 -12.64 -6.93 15.29
CA GLU A 29 -11.56 -7.78 14.78
C GLU A 29 -10.24 -7.48 15.49
N PHE A 30 -9.90 -6.20 15.65
CA PHE A 30 -8.69 -5.76 16.35
C PHE A 30 -8.71 -6.20 17.82
N ARG A 31 -9.84 -5.97 18.50
CA ARG A 31 -10.03 -6.38 19.90
C ARG A 31 -9.86 -7.88 20.08
N THR A 32 -10.51 -8.66 19.21
CA THR A 32 -10.45 -10.13 19.24
C THR A 32 -9.03 -10.64 19.01
N TRP A 33 -8.31 -10.05 18.05
CA TRP A 33 -6.90 -10.37 17.81
C TRP A 33 -6.03 -10.03 19.02
N LEU A 34 -6.19 -8.84 19.60
CA LEU A 34 -5.41 -8.38 20.74
C LEU A 34 -5.63 -9.26 21.97
N GLU A 35 -6.87 -9.60 22.30
CA GLU A 35 -7.20 -10.48 23.42
C GLU A 35 -6.57 -11.88 23.26
N LYS A 36 -6.65 -12.46 22.06
CA LYS A 36 -5.98 -13.74 21.75
C LYS A 36 -4.47 -13.63 21.92
N ARG A 37 -3.87 -12.56 21.39
CA ARG A 37 -2.42 -12.33 21.46
C ARG A 37 -1.93 -12.13 22.90
N LEU A 38 -2.70 -11.42 23.73
CA LEU A 38 -2.40 -11.21 25.15
C LEU A 38 -2.55 -12.50 25.96
N LYS A 39 -3.45 -13.41 25.57
CA LYS A 39 -3.58 -14.75 26.19
C LYS A 39 -2.50 -15.74 25.74
N GLY A 40 -1.61 -15.35 24.82
CA GLY A 40 -0.55 -16.22 24.31
C GLY A 40 -1.04 -17.26 23.30
N ALA A 41 -2.21 -17.06 22.69
CA ALA A 41 -2.70 -17.93 21.63
C ALA A 41 -1.79 -17.84 20.39
N ASP A 42 -1.76 -18.92 19.61
CA ASP A 42 -1.05 -18.98 18.33
C ASP A 42 -1.83 -18.19 17.26
N VAL A 43 -1.57 -16.89 17.20
CA VAL A 43 -2.12 -15.92 16.24
C VAL A 43 -0.98 -15.06 15.69
N GLU A 44 -1.24 -14.30 14.62
CA GLU A 44 -0.26 -13.41 14.04
C GLU A 44 0.33 -12.45 15.10
N LYS A 45 1.66 -12.33 15.14
CA LYS A 45 2.35 -11.49 16.12
C LYS A 45 2.01 -10.01 15.99
N ALA A 46 1.56 -9.61 14.80
CA ALA A 46 1.23 -8.23 14.47
C ALA A 46 -0.14 -8.08 13.79
N ALA A 47 -0.76 -6.92 13.99
CA ALA A 47 -1.93 -6.48 13.24
C ALA A 47 -1.56 -5.29 12.36
N PHE A 48 -2.15 -5.22 11.16
CA PHE A 48 -1.93 -4.14 10.21
C PHE A 48 -3.27 -3.45 9.93
N LEU A 49 -3.48 -2.29 10.58
CA LEU A 49 -4.66 -1.46 10.39
C LEU A 49 -4.43 -0.54 9.20
N TRP A 50 -5.29 -0.63 8.20
CA TRP A 50 -5.15 0.16 6.98
C TRP A 50 -6.47 0.77 6.54
N GLY A 51 -6.41 1.90 5.84
CA GLY A 51 -7.60 2.63 5.38
C GLY A 51 -7.35 4.14 5.35
N PRO A 52 -8.33 4.95 4.96
CA PRO A 52 -8.17 6.40 4.81
C PRO A 52 -7.68 7.12 6.09
N PRO A 53 -7.11 8.33 5.99
CA PRO A 53 -6.73 9.10 7.17
C PRO A 53 -7.94 9.49 8.02
N GLY A 54 -7.73 9.66 9.34
CA GLY A 54 -8.74 10.21 10.24
C GLY A 54 -9.95 9.31 10.57
N VAL A 55 -9.90 8.03 10.20
CA VAL A 55 -10.98 7.03 10.45
C VAL A 55 -10.85 6.25 11.77
N GLY A 56 -9.81 6.53 12.58
CA GLY A 56 -9.62 5.94 13.91
C GLY A 56 -8.58 4.82 14.04
N LYS A 57 -7.68 4.61 13.06
CA LYS A 57 -6.63 3.57 13.11
C LYS A 57 -5.75 3.68 14.36
N THR A 58 -5.00 4.77 14.49
CA THR A 58 -4.12 5.09 15.63
C THR A 58 -4.92 5.14 16.95
N LEU A 59 -6.08 5.81 16.93
CA LEU A 59 -6.95 5.97 18.09
C LEU A 59 -7.39 4.62 18.69
N THR A 60 -7.69 3.63 17.84
CA THR A 60 -8.11 2.31 18.32
C THR A 60 -7.02 1.65 19.17
N VAL A 61 -5.76 1.84 18.81
CA VAL A 61 -4.60 1.28 19.54
C VAL A 61 -4.37 2.03 20.86
N GLU A 62 -4.50 3.35 20.85
CA GLU A 62 -4.40 4.19 22.06
C GLU A 62 -5.49 3.83 23.07
N VAL A 63 -6.74 3.68 22.61
CA VAL A 63 -7.87 3.25 23.45
C VAL A 63 -7.63 1.84 23.99
N ALA A 64 -7.11 0.92 23.19
CA ALA A 64 -6.78 -0.42 23.64
C ALA A 64 -5.72 -0.42 24.75
N ALA A 65 -4.69 0.42 24.62
CA ALA A 65 -3.66 0.55 25.65
C ALA A 65 -4.25 1.03 26.98
N ILE A 66 -5.20 1.97 26.94
CA ILE A 66 -5.90 2.43 28.14
C ILE A 66 -6.79 1.33 28.72
N GLU A 67 -7.67 0.73 27.90
CA GLU A 67 -8.71 -0.20 28.36
C GLU A 67 -8.13 -1.53 28.86
N TYR A 68 -7.02 -2.01 28.28
CA TYR A 68 -6.29 -3.20 28.74
C TYR A 68 -5.12 -2.90 29.68
N ASN A 69 -4.95 -1.64 30.11
CA ASN A 69 -3.86 -1.20 31.01
C ASN A 69 -2.46 -1.61 30.51
N LEU A 70 -2.19 -1.39 29.22
CA LEU A 70 -0.93 -1.67 28.55
C LEU A 70 -0.07 -0.41 28.46
N GLU A 71 1.25 -0.57 28.53
CA GLU A 71 2.19 0.48 28.17
C GLU A 71 2.27 0.59 26.63
N LEU A 72 1.86 1.74 26.10
CA LEU A 72 1.92 2.03 24.66
C LEU A 72 3.30 2.57 24.29
N ILE A 73 4.01 1.84 23.43
CA ILE A 73 5.23 2.32 22.78
C ILE A 73 4.88 2.74 21.36
N GLN A 74 4.70 4.04 21.14
CA GLN A 74 4.37 4.60 19.83
C GLN A 74 5.63 5.10 19.11
N MET A 75 5.76 4.74 17.83
CA MET A 75 6.75 5.29 16.91
C MET A 75 6.07 5.69 15.61
N ASN A 76 6.40 6.87 15.09
CA ASN A 76 6.01 7.25 13.73
C ASN A 76 7.07 6.75 12.76
N ALA A 77 6.66 6.02 11.73
CA ALA A 77 7.57 5.40 10.77
C ALA A 77 8.24 6.41 9.83
N SER A 78 7.62 7.57 9.55
CA SER A 78 8.25 8.68 8.82
C SER A 78 9.39 9.34 9.60
N ASP A 79 9.33 9.26 10.93
CA ASP A 79 10.35 9.75 11.85
C ASP A 79 11.32 8.65 12.31
N ALA A 80 11.15 7.42 11.79
CA ALA A 80 11.97 6.25 12.07
C ALA A 80 13.22 6.19 11.17
N ARG A 81 13.88 7.35 10.98
CA ARG A 81 15.12 7.54 10.21
C ARG A 81 16.36 6.84 10.79
N SER A 82 16.20 5.85 11.66
CA SER A 82 17.29 4.92 11.97
C SER A 82 16.77 3.56 12.38
N ARG A 83 17.30 2.52 11.72
CA ARG A 83 17.32 1.12 12.19
C ARG A 83 17.64 1.01 13.69
N GLU A 84 18.44 1.94 14.21
CA GLU A 84 18.80 2.07 15.61
C GLU A 84 17.63 2.40 16.55
N ARG A 85 16.65 3.21 16.13
CA ARG A 85 15.46 3.52 16.95
C ARG A 85 14.58 2.29 17.10
N ILE A 86 14.38 1.54 16.00
CA ILE A 86 13.65 0.28 16.02
C ILE A 86 14.39 -0.75 16.88
N ARG A 87 15.73 -0.87 16.76
CA ARG A 87 16.54 -1.74 17.63
C ARG A 87 16.51 -1.33 19.10
N ARG A 88 16.49 -0.03 19.42
CA ARG A 88 16.29 0.45 20.80
C ARG A 88 14.94 0.01 21.33
N VAL A 89 13.88 0.15 20.55
CA VAL A 89 12.55 -0.35 20.93
C VAL A 89 12.55 -1.86 21.08
N LEU A 90 13.26 -2.58 20.21
CA LEU A 90 13.40 -4.03 20.30
C LEU A 90 14.12 -4.46 21.59
N GLY A 91 15.15 -3.71 22.02
CA GLY A 91 15.81 -3.87 23.32
C GLY A 91 14.91 -3.51 24.51
N MET A 92 14.03 -2.52 24.38
CA MET A 92 13.02 -2.20 25.40
C MET A 92 11.86 -3.22 25.42
N ALA A 93 11.54 -3.81 24.26
CA ALA A 93 10.49 -4.81 24.05
C ALA A 93 10.96 -6.24 24.39
N SER A 94 12.25 -6.48 24.60
CA SER A 94 12.78 -7.74 25.11
C SER A 94 12.80 -7.78 26.65
N GLN A 95 12.72 -6.63 27.32
CA GLN A 95 12.63 -6.55 28.78
C GLN A 95 11.23 -6.95 29.27
N TYR A 96 11.19 -7.93 30.17
CA TYR A 96 9.99 -8.66 30.62
C TYR A 96 8.98 -7.80 31.42
N LEU A 97 9.44 -6.73 32.06
CA LEU A 97 8.59 -5.80 32.82
C LEU A 97 8.93 -4.36 32.40
N SER A 98 7.92 -3.49 32.38
CA SER A 98 8.15 -2.04 32.38
C SER A 98 8.97 -1.67 33.61
N LEU A 99 9.89 -0.71 33.48
CA LEU A 99 10.68 -0.18 34.60
C LEU A 99 9.78 0.45 35.69
N VAL A 100 8.50 0.69 35.36
CA VAL A 100 7.48 1.23 36.25
C VAL A 100 6.23 0.34 36.18
N GLY A 101 6.03 -0.53 37.18
CA GLY A 101 4.71 -1.12 37.49
C GLY A 101 4.29 -2.41 36.78
N GLY A 102 5.18 -3.14 36.10
CA GLY A 102 4.90 -4.50 35.59
C GLY A 102 3.79 -4.62 34.54
N ARG A 103 3.50 -3.53 33.82
CA ARG A 103 2.47 -3.53 32.77
C ARG A 103 2.99 -4.26 31.53
N ARG A 104 2.09 -5.00 30.86
CA ARG A 104 2.37 -5.55 29.52
C ARG A 104 2.43 -4.41 28.51
N LYS A 105 3.17 -4.60 27.43
CA LYS A 105 3.40 -3.56 26.42
C LYS A 105 2.59 -3.83 25.15
N ILE A 106 2.28 -2.77 24.41
CA ILE A 106 1.79 -2.82 23.02
C ILE A 106 2.61 -1.84 22.19
N ILE A 107 3.07 -2.28 21.03
CA ILE A 107 3.95 -1.47 20.17
C ILE A 107 3.15 -0.99 18.97
N LEU A 108 3.15 0.32 18.73
CA LEU A 108 2.49 0.95 17.60
C LEU A 108 3.53 1.56 16.67
N VAL A 109 3.58 1.07 15.43
CA VAL A 109 4.35 1.64 14.32
C VAL A 109 3.34 2.35 13.39
N ASP A 110 3.25 3.66 13.56
CA ASP A 110 2.27 4.51 12.87
C ASP A 110 2.81 4.96 11.50
N GLU A 111 1.94 5.10 10.49
CA GLU A 111 2.27 5.67 9.17
C GLU A 111 3.42 4.96 8.42
N VAL A 112 3.38 3.62 8.35
CA VAL A 112 4.43 2.82 7.67
C VAL A 112 4.54 3.10 6.16
N ASP A 113 3.50 3.70 5.57
CA ASP A 113 3.49 4.24 4.22
C ASP A 113 4.43 5.44 4.01
N GLY A 114 4.76 6.17 5.09
CA GLY A 114 5.73 7.27 5.08
C GLY A 114 7.20 6.84 4.95
N MET A 115 7.50 5.54 5.00
CA MET A 115 8.85 5.00 4.80
C MET A 115 9.18 4.95 3.30
N SER A 116 9.43 6.09 2.67
CA SER A 116 9.77 6.20 1.25
C SER A 116 11.12 6.90 1.02
N GLY A 117 12.13 6.13 0.59
CA GLY A 117 13.43 6.67 0.19
C GLY A 117 14.50 5.58 0.01
N THR A 118 15.59 5.91 -0.67
CA THR A 118 16.79 5.06 -0.80
C THR A 118 17.49 4.84 0.54
N GLU A 119 17.29 5.77 1.49
CA GLU A 119 17.78 5.72 2.88
C GLU A 119 16.95 4.78 3.78
N ASP A 120 15.71 4.44 3.38
CA ASP A 120 14.76 3.64 4.18
C ASP A 120 14.85 2.13 3.95
N ARG A 121 15.78 1.65 3.10
CA ARG A 121 15.97 0.20 2.85
C ARG A 121 16.19 -0.60 4.13
N GLY A 122 16.70 0.05 5.20
CA GLY A 122 16.89 -0.57 6.51
C GLY A 122 15.69 -0.55 7.45
N GLY A 123 14.71 0.32 7.22
CA GLY A 123 13.60 0.55 8.15
C GLY A 123 12.54 -0.56 8.08
N LEU A 124 12.08 -0.90 6.88
CA LEU A 124 11.09 -1.98 6.70
C LEU A 124 11.62 -3.33 7.19
N ALA A 125 12.90 -3.64 6.91
CA ALA A 125 13.55 -4.84 7.41
C ALA A 125 13.60 -4.87 8.95
N ALA A 126 13.84 -3.73 9.59
CA ALA A 126 13.82 -3.62 11.05
C ALA A 126 12.41 -3.77 11.63
N VAL A 127 11.36 -3.29 10.95
CA VAL A 127 9.97 -3.55 11.36
C VAL A 127 9.64 -5.04 11.26
N ILE A 128 10.09 -5.72 10.20
CA ILE A 128 9.93 -7.18 10.07
C ILE A 128 10.65 -7.91 11.21
N GLU A 129 11.89 -7.53 11.50
CA GLU A 129 12.68 -8.08 12.62
C GLU A 129 11.96 -7.86 13.96
N LEU A 130 11.41 -6.66 14.19
CA LEU A 130 10.60 -6.34 15.36
C LEU A 130 9.39 -7.26 15.48
N ILE A 131 8.65 -7.50 14.41
CA ILE A 131 7.47 -8.39 14.44
C ILE A 131 7.89 -9.84 14.77
N GLN A 132 9.00 -10.30 14.19
CA GLN A 132 9.48 -11.67 14.38
C GLN A 132 10.01 -11.91 15.80
N GLN A 133 10.73 -10.94 16.37
CA GLN A 133 11.39 -11.08 17.68
C GLN A 133 10.53 -10.58 18.85
N SER A 134 9.55 -9.70 18.61
CA SER A 134 8.71 -9.13 19.67
C SER A 134 7.86 -10.18 20.36
N ARG A 135 7.92 -10.18 21.69
CA ARG A 135 7.02 -10.95 22.56
C ARG A 135 5.68 -10.23 22.80
N PHE A 136 5.64 -8.92 22.57
CA PHE A 136 4.47 -8.08 22.73
C PHE A 136 3.69 -7.93 21.41
N PRO A 137 2.38 -7.63 21.46
CA PRO A 137 1.59 -7.32 20.27
C PRO A 137 2.19 -6.11 19.53
N VAL A 138 2.41 -6.26 18.22
CA VAL A 138 2.87 -5.17 17.34
C VAL A 138 1.70 -4.72 16.47
N VAL A 139 1.52 -3.42 16.31
CA VAL A 139 0.45 -2.86 15.52
C VAL A 139 1.02 -1.88 14.51
N LEU A 140 0.72 -2.09 13.23
CA LEU A 140 1.14 -1.24 12.13
C LEU A 140 -0.06 -0.44 11.62
N THR A 141 0.14 0.81 11.24
CA THR A 141 -0.87 1.58 10.51
C THR A 141 -0.35 2.10 9.18
N ALA A 142 -1.20 2.10 8.15
CA ALA A 142 -0.93 2.77 6.87
C ALA A 142 -2.22 3.32 6.26
N ASN A 143 -2.11 4.22 5.30
CA ASN A 143 -3.25 4.60 4.48
C ASN A 143 -3.52 3.58 3.37
N ASP A 144 -2.46 3.13 2.70
CA ASP A 144 -2.53 2.13 1.63
C ASP A 144 -1.54 0.97 1.89
N PRO A 145 -2.01 -0.29 2.08
CA PRO A 145 -1.15 -1.44 2.28
C PRO A 145 -0.71 -2.12 0.97
N TRP A 146 -1.20 -1.67 -0.19
CA TRP A 146 -1.02 -2.35 -1.48
C TRP A 146 0.27 -2.01 -2.20
N ASP A 147 1.07 -1.08 -1.66
CA ASP A 147 2.44 -0.87 -2.12
C ASP A 147 3.20 -2.22 -2.14
N PRO A 148 3.84 -2.59 -3.25
CA PRO A 148 4.60 -3.84 -3.36
C PRO A 148 5.62 -4.05 -2.24
N ARG A 149 6.18 -2.96 -1.67
CA ARG A 149 7.13 -2.99 -0.57
C ARG A 149 6.53 -3.59 0.71
N PHE A 150 5.24 -3.42 0.95
CA PHE A 150 4.57 -3.94 2.15
C PHE A 150 4.11 -5.39 2.03
N ARG A 151 4.39 -6.08 0.91
CA ARG A 151 4.03 -7.49 0.75
C ARG A 151 4.50 -8.38 1.92
N PRO A 152 5.76 -8.29 2.40
CA PRO A 152 6.19 -9.12 3.55
C PRO A 152 5.40 -8.81 4.83
N LEU A 153 5.04 -7.55 5.06
CA LEU A 153 4.22 -7.17 6.21
C LEU A 153 2.80 -7.73 6.10
N ARG A 154 2.21 -7.70 4.90
CA ARG A 154 0.87 -8.27 4.66
C ARG A 154 0.80 -9.78 4.88
N GLU A 155 1.91 -10.49 4.64
CA GLU A 155 2.00 -11.94 4.87
C GLU A 155 2.22 -12.27 6.37
N LEU A 156 2.82 -11.36 7.16
CA LEU A 156 3.11 -11.56 8.59
C LEU A 156 2.02 -11.05 9.55
N CYS A 157 1.14 -10.18 9.08
CA CYS A 157 0.21 -9.44 9.94
C CYS A 157 -1.25 -9.84 9.69
N LYS A 158 -2.07 -9.75 10.76
CA LYS A 158 -3.52 -9.75 10.64
C LYS A 158 -3.97 -8.44 9.97
N MET A 159 -4.46 -8.53 8.74
CA MET A 159 -4.95 -7.37 7.98
C MET A 159 -6.32 -6.93 8.48
N ILE A 160 -6.45 -5.66 8.92
CA ILE A 160 -7.71 -5.09 9.42
C ILE A 160 -8.01 -3.80 8.67
N ARG A 161 -9.12 -3.79 7.94
CA ARG A 161 -9.53 -2.68 7.08
C ARG A 161 -10.40 -1.68 7.84
N TYR A 162 -10.08 -0.40 7.70
CA TYR A 162 -10.91 0.73 8.11
C TYR A 162 -11.48 1.43 6.87
N ASP A 163 -12.76 1.77 6.93
CA ASP A 163 -13.47 2.49 5.88
C ASP A 163 -13.80 3.92 6.31
N ARG A 164 -14.13 4.77 5.31
CA ARG A 164 -14.64 6.13 5.55
C ARG A 164 -15.90 6.08 6.40
N ILE A 165 -15.98 6.98 7.38
CA ILE A 165 -17.16 7.06 8.26
C ILE A 165 -18.36 7.58 7.47
N ARG A 166 -19.52 6.91 7.63
CA ARG A 166 -20.75 7.31 6.95
C ARG A 166 -21.22 8.67 7.45
N VAL A 167 -21.71 9.52 6.53
CA VAL A 167 -22.19 10.88 6.82
C VAL A 167 -23.18 10.93 7.99
N PRO A 168 -24.23 10.07 8.09
CA PRO A 168 -25.17 10.14 9.22
C PRO A 168 -24.54 9.87 10.58
N THR A 169 -23.56 8.94 10.63
CA THR A 169 -22.80 8.64 11.85
C THR A 169 -21.95 9.84 12.25
N LEU A 170 -21.30 10.49 11.29
CA LEU A 170 -20.47 11.66 11.54
C LEU A 170 -21.30 12.88 11.98
N VAL A 171 -22.43 13.15 11.32
CA VAL A 171 -23.39 14.20 11.73
C VAL A 171 -23.85 13.97 13.17
N SER A 172 -24.19 12.73 13.53
CA SER A 172 -24.63 12.40 14.90
C SER A 172 -23.54 12.67 15.94
N TYR A 173 -22.28 12.43 15.59
CA TYR A 173 -21.14 12.72 16.45
C TYR A 173 -20.87 14.21 16.57
N LEU A 174 -20.86 14.95 15.46
CA LEU A 174 -20.70 16.41 15.45
C LEU A 174 -21.81 17.09 16.27
N ARG A 175 -23.05 16.62 16.16
CA ARG A 175 -24.17 17.12 16.97
C ARG A 175 -23.93 16.95 18.47
N ARG A 176 -23.39 15.80 18.90
CA ARG A 176 -23.04 15.57 20.32
C ARG A 176 -22.00 16.57 20.81
N ILE A 177 -21.00 16.87 19.98
CA ILE A 177 -19.98 17.90 20.29
C ILE A 177 -20.64 19.28 20.40
N CYS A 178 -21.49 19.68 19.45
CA CYS A 178 -22.21 20.95 19.52
C CYS A 178 -23.03 21.10 20.81
N ILE A 179 -23.77 20.05 21.20
CA ILE A 179 -24.56 20.05 22.45
C ILE A 179 -23.66 20.24 23.67
N ALA A 180 -22.52 19.52 23.73
CA ALA A 180 -21.57 19.62 24.84
C ALA A 180 -20.89 20.99 24.92
N GLU A 181 -20.76 21.71 23.81
CA GLU A 181 -20.22 23.06 23.71
C GLU A 181 -21.30 24.16 23.80
N GLY A 182 -22.57 23.79 24.00
CA GLY A 182 -23.68 24.75 24.11
C GLY A 182 -24.05 25.45 22.80
N ILE A 183 -23.75 24.84 21.65
CA ILE A 183 -24.01 25.37 20.32
C ILE A 183 -25.24 24.72 19.71
N VAL A 184 -26.19 25.54 19.26
CA VAL A 184 -27.34 25.07 18.48
C VAL A 184 -26.97 25.07 17.01
N ALA A 185 -26.83 23.89 16.41
CA ALA A 185 -26.40 23.74 15.02
C ALA A 185 -27.54 23.21 14.14
N ASP A 186 -27.68 23.81 12.95
CA ASP A 186 -28.62 23.35 11.93
C ASP A 186 -28.17 22.00 11.35
N ASP A 187 -29.12 21.09 11.16
CA ASP A 187 -28.87 19.76 10.61
C ASP A 187 -28.25 19.82 9.20
N ALA A 188 -28.65 20.80 8.39
CA ALA A 188 -28.09 21.03 7.07
C ALA A 188 -26.62 21.46 7.14
N ALA A 189 -26.27 22.34 8.07
CA ALA A 189 -24.91 22.82 8.29
C ALA A 189 -23.98 21.66 8.72
N LEU A 190 -24.41 20.83 9.67
CA LEU A 190 -23.66 19.64 10.10
C LEU A 190 -23.48 18.61 8.97
N ARG A 191 -24.50 18.43 8.12
CA ARG A 191 -24.40 17.54 6.94
C ARG A 191 -23.35 18.03 5.95
N ILE A 192 -23.27 19.33 5.71
CA ILE A 192 -22.24 19.89 4.82
C ILE A 192 -20.85 19.63 5.38
N ILE A 193 -20.61 19.89 6.68
CA ILE A 193 -19.31 19.60 7.32
C ILE A 193 -18.97 18.10 7.21
N ALA A 194 -19.95 17.23 7.46
CA ALA A 194 -19.76 15.77 7.37
C ALA A 194 -19.51 15.27 5.92
N GLN A 195 -20.14 15.87 4.91
CA GLN A 195 -19.88 15.55 3.50
C GLN A 195 -18.50 16.08 3.06
N ARG A 196 -18.12 17.27 3.53
CA ARG A 196 -16.82 17.90 3.20
C ARG A 196 -15.62 17.29 3.91
N SER A 197 -15.84 16.49 4.94
CA SER A 197 -14.79 15.70 5.59
C SER A 197 -14.59 14.31 4.98
N ASP A 198 -15.47 13.85 4.07
CA ASP A 198 -15.32 12.54 3.39
C ASP A 198 -15.12 11.35 4.34
N GLY A 199 -15.78 11.41 5.50
CA GLY A 199 -15.64 10.39 6.54
C GLY A 199 -14.34 10.44 7.34
N ASP A 200 -13.52 11.50 7.21
CA ASP A 200 -12.42 11.82 8.13
C ASP A 200 -12.96 12.56 9.37
N VAL A 201 -12.93 11.89 10.53
CA VAL A 201 -13.45 12.45 11.79
C VAL A 201 -12.59 13.59 12.30
N ARG A 202 -11.26 13.48 12.17
CA ARG A 202 -10.32 14.50 12.64
C ARG A 202 -10.55 15.81 11.89
N SER A 203 -10.64 15.73 10.57
CA SER A 203 -10.96 16.87 9.71
C SER A 203 -12.33 17.46 10.05
N ALA A 204 -13.37 16.62 10.23
CA ALA A 204 -14.71 17.09 10.55
C ALA A 204 -14.78 17.86 11.88
N VAL A 205 -14.11 17.38 12.92
CA VAL A 205 -14.08 18.03 14.24
C VAL A 205 -13.33 19.35 14.17
N ASN A 206 -12.20 19.40 13.45
CA ASN A 206 -11.44 20.63 13.27
C ASN A 206 -12.26 21.69 12.49
N ASP A 207 -12.95 21.27 11.43
CA ASP A 207 -13.80 22.15 10.64
C ASP A 207 -14.96 22.70 11.48
N LEU A 208 -15.61 21.82 12.26
CA LEU A 208 -16.67 22.23 13.17
C LEU A 208 -16.15 23.24 14.19
N GLN A 209 -15.01 22.98 14.84
CA GLN A 209 -14.42 23.89 15.82
C GLN A 209 -14.10 25.25 15.20
N ALA A 210 -13.50 25.26 14.01
CA ALA A 210 -13.14 26.51 13.31
C ALA A 210 -14.36 27.38 12.98
N ILE A 211 -15.47 26.76 12.54
CA ILE A 211 -16.70 27.49 12.18
C ILE A 211 -17.49 27.91 13.42
N ALA A 212 -17.47 27.08 14.46
CA ALA A 212 -18.18 27.32 15.70
C ALA A 212 -17.49 28.31 16.64
N GLN A 213 -16.22 28.63 16.40
CA GLN A 213 -15.43 29.49 17.27
C GLN A 213 -16.11 30.86 17.45
N GLY A 214 -16.47 31.20 18.69
CA GLY A 214 -17.13 32.46 19.03
C GLY A 214 -18.63 32.52 18.74
N LYS A 215 -19.26 31.42 18.30
CA LYS A 215 -20.70 31.38 17.95
C LYS A 215 -21.49 30.50 18.93
N LYS A 216 -22.76 30.88 19.16
CA LYS A 216 -23.75 30.07 19.91
C LYS A 216 -24.75 29.35 19.01
N ARG A 217 -24.83 29.75 17.74
CA ARG A 217 -25.66 29.13 16.70
C ARG A 217 -24.83 28.94 15.44
N LEU A 218 -25.03 27.80 14.77
CA LEU A 218 -24.32 27.44 13.54
C LEU A 218 -25.36 27.23 12.42
N MET A 219 -25.39 28.17 11.48
CA MET A 219 -26.37 28.23 10.40
C MET A 219 -25.77 27.72 9.08
N LEU A 220 -26.62 27.46 8.08
CA LEU A 220 -26.19 27.00 6.75
C LEU A 220 -25.18 27.96 6.09
N SER A 221 -25.44 29.27 6.16
CA SER A 221 -24.60 30.33 5.58
C SER A 221 -23.18 30.34 6.13
N ASP A 222 -22.98 29.89 7.37
CA ASP A 222 -21.67 29.83 8.01
C ASP A 222 -20.77 28.72 7.45
N VAL A 223 -21.35 27.81 6.66
CA VAL A 223 -20.64 26.68 6.10
C VAL A 223 -20.37 26.89 4.62
N GLU A 224 -21.16 27.70 3.90
CA GLU A 224 -21.11 27.82 2.43
C GLU A 224 -19.68 28.06 1.88
N TRP A 225 -18.87 28.85 2.58
CA TRP A 225 -17.48 29.17 2.21
C TRP A 225 -16.44 28.06 2.40
N LEU A 226 -16.74 26.89 2.98
CA LEU A 226 -15.73 25.82 3.03
C LEU A 226 -15.47 25.35 1.59
N ALA A 227 -14.36 25.80 1.01
CA ALA A 227 -13.89 25.35 -0.29
C ALA A 227 -13.72 23.82 -0.30
N TYR A 228 -13.87 23.21 -1.48
CA TYR A 228 -13.45 21.82 -1.68
C TYR A 228 -11.96 21.74 -1.36
N ARG A 229 -11.59 20.99 -0.30
CA ARG A 229 -10.18 20.69 -0.03
C ARG A 229 -9.61 19.86 -1.18
N ASP A 230 -8.37 20.15 -1.57
CA ASP A 230 -7.59 19.23 -2.39
C ASP A 230 -7.40 17.93 -1.61
N ARG A 231 -8.02 16.86 -2.11
CA ARG A 231 -7.98 15.54 -1.50
C ARG A 231 -7.10 14.61 -2.31
N GLN A 232 -6.43 13.72 -1.59
CA GLN A 232 -5.66 12.63 -2.13
C GLN A 232 -6.51 11.35 -2.17
N TYR A 233 -6.77 10.82 -3.37
CA TYR A 233 -7.61 9.65 -3.65
C TYR A 233 -6.75 8.40 -3.87
N GLY A 234 -7.20 7.26 -3.32
CA GLY A 234 -6.61 5.96 -3.61
C GLY A 234 -6.99 5.44 -5.00
N ALA A 235 -6.35 4.35 -5.46
CA ALA A 235 -6.50 3.82 -6.81
C ALA A 235 -7.96 3.62 -7.26
N PHE A 236 -8.78 3.03 -6.39
CA PHE A 236 -10.18 2.71 -6.66
C PHE A 236 -11.04 3.96 -6.88
N ASP A 237 -10.80 5.00 -6.08
CA ASP A 237 -11.52 6.26 -6.16
C ASP A 237 -11.13 7.02 -7.45
N VAL A 238 -9.83 7.03 -7.79
CA VAL A 238 -9.32 7.63 -9.03
C VAL A 238 -9.91 6.93 -10.25
N LEU A 239 -9.90 5.60 -10.31
CA LEU A 239 -10.51 4.82 -11.40
C LEU A 239 -12.00 5.12 -11.53
N LYS A 240 -12.73 5.13 -10.40
CA LYS A 240 -14.15 5.48 -10.39
C LYS A 240 -14.38 6.86 -10.96
N ASN A 241 -13.59 7.85 -10.56
CA ASN A 241 -13.73 9.23 -11.01
C ASN A 241 -13.38 9.38 -12.50
N ILE A 242 -12.36 8.66 -13.00
CA ILE A 242 -12.01 8.63 -14.43
C ILE A 242 -13.15 7.98 -15.23
N PHE A 243 -13.54 6.75 -14.90
CA PHE A 243 -14.54 6.00 -15.68
C PHE A 243 -15.97 6.54 -15.55
N ALA A 244 -16.27 7.29 -14.49
CA ALA A 244 -17.56 7.97 -14.32
C ALA A 244 -17.56 9.41 -14.88
N ALA A 245 -16.41 9.94 -15.32
CA ALA A 245 -16.32 11.29 -15.83
C ALA A 245 -17.19 11.47 -17.08
N ARG A 246 -17.88 12.61 -17.15
CA ARG A 246 -18.68 13.02 -18.33
C ARG A 246 -18.02 14.11 -19.16
N THR A 247 -16.91 14.66 -18.67
CA THR A 247 -16.17 15.73 -19.34
C THR A 247 -14.68 15.43 -19.26
N CYS A 248 -13.93 15.86 -20.28
CA CYS A 248 -12.48 15.73 -20.29
C CYS A 248 -11.83 16.38 -19.06
N ARG A 249 -12.35 17.55 -18.63
CA ARG A 249 -11.85 18.26 -17.46
C ARG A 249 -12.01 17.45 -16.17
N ALA A 250 -13.15 16.80 -15.97
CA ALA A 250 -13.38 15.96 -14.79
C ALA A 250 -12.48 14.72 -14.78
N ALA A 251 -12.28 14.08 -15.93
CA ALA A 251 -11.39 12.92 -16.07
C ALA A 251 -9.93 13.29 -15.75
N LYS A 252 -9.45 14.43 -16.24
CA LYS A 252 -8.10 14.92 -15.95
C LYS A 252 -7.93 15.31 -14.48
N ALA A 253 -8.92 15.98 -13.89
CA ALA A 253 -8.88 16.39 -12.49
C ALA A 253 -8.76 15.19 -11.53
N ALA A 254 -9.36 14.04 -11.89
CA ALA A 254 -9.26 12.82 -11.10
C ALA A 254 -7.81 12.35 -10.90
N LEU A 255 -6.94 12.59 -11.87
CA LEU A 255 -5.52 12.24 -11.80
C LEU A 255 -4.74 13.21 -10.90
N ALA A 256 -5.03 14.52 -10.98
CA ALA A 256 -4.36 15.53 -10.17
C ALA A 256 -4.55 15.30 -8.67
N SER A 257 -5.69 14.71 -8.30
CA SER A 257 -6.04 14.37 -6.92
C SER A 257 -5.60 12.95 -6.51
N SER A 258 -4.77 12.25 -7.29
CA SER A 258 -4.35 10.87 -7.01
C SER A 258 -3.16 10.77 -6.03
N LEU A 259 -3.19 9.76 -5.14
CA LEU A 259 -2.04 9.31 -4.34
C LEU A 259 -1.02 8.49 -5.13
N LEU A 260 -1.45 7.89 -6.24
CA LEU A 260 -0.62 7.06 -7.09
C LEU A 260 0.09 7.89 -8.15
N ASP A 261 1.28 7.45 -8.55
CA ASP A 261 1.95 8.00 -9.72
C ASP A 261 1.22 7.58 -11.01
N TYR A 262 1.41 8.35 -12.08
CA TYR A 262 0.73 8.13 -13.35
C TYR A 262 1.06 6.76 -13.99
N ASN A 263 2.22 6.15 -13.72
CA ASN A 263 2.52 4.82 -14.25
C ASN A 263 1.70 3.75 -13.54
N MET A 264 1.53 3.89 -12.22
CA MET A 264 0.69 2.97 -11.45
C MET A 264 -0.77 3.10 -11.91
N ILE A 265 -1.29 4.33 -12.03
CA ILE A 265 -2.66 4.57 -12.51
C ILE A 265 -2.86 3.98 -13.90
N PHE A 266 -1.89 4.13 -14.80
CA PHE A 266 -1.93 3.51 -16.12
C PHE A 266 -2.15 1.99 -16.03
N GLN A 267 -1.43 1.29 -15.15
CA GLN A 267 -1.61 -0.16 -14.96
C GLN A 267 -2.99 -0.49 -14.39
N TRP A 268 -3.51 0.33 -13.47
CA TRP A 268 -4.87 0.18 -12.93
C TRP A 268 -5.95 0.37 -13.99
N ILE A 269 -5.80 1.37 -14.88
CA ILE A 269 -6.75 1.58 -15.98
C ILE A 269 -6.68 0.38 -16.93
N HIS A 270 -5.49 -0.04 -17.34
CA HIS A 270 -5.28 -1.19 -18.22
C HIS A 270 -5.95 -2.48 -17.71
N GLU A 271 -5.79 -2.80 -16.43
CA GLU A 271 -6.36 -4.00 -15.80
C GLU A 271 -7.90 -3.95 -15.78
N ASN A 272 -8.46 -2.77 -15.55
CA ASN A 272 -9.89 -2.61 -15.27
C ASN A 272 -10.72 -2.19 -16.48
N LEU A 273 -10.08 -1.86 -17.61
CA LEU A 273 -10.75 -1.57 -18.88
C LEU A 273 -11.75 -2.67 -19.29
N PRO A 274 -11.39 -3.96 -19.35
CA PRO A 274 -12.33 -5.01 -19.76
C PRO A 274 -13.50 -5.19 -18.79
N LEU A 275 -13.27 -4.88 -17.51
CA LEU A 275 -14.32 -4.95 -16.49
C LEU A 275 -15.30 -3.77 -16.58
N GLN A 276 -14.84 -2.62 -17.10
CA GLN A 276 -15.62 -1.39 -17.18
C GLN A 276 -16.37 -1.25 -18.52
N TYR A 277 -15.79 -1.75 -19.61
CA TYR A 277 -16.31 -1.65 -20.97
C TYR A 277 -16.64 -3.05 -21.50
N PRO A 278 -17.91 -3.49 -21.38
CA PRO A 278 -18.33 -4.80 -21.86
C PRO A 278 -18.51 -4.88 -23.38
N SER A 279 -18.72 -3.75 -24.07
CA SER A 279 -18.84 -3.73 -25.54
C SER A 279 -17.45 -3.90 -26.16
N PRO A 280 -17.25 -4.83 -27.08
CA PRO A 280 -15.96 -5.01 -27.77
C PRO A 280 -15.48 -3.73 -28.48
N GLU A 281 -16.40 -2.96 -29.05
CA GLU A 281 -16.11 -1.73 -29.81
C GLU A 281 -15.60 -0.63 -28.87
N ASP A 282 -16.36 -0.33 -27.81
CA ASP A 282 -15.95 0.67 -26.82
C ASP A 282 -14.66 0.23 -26.10
N LEU A 283 -14.47 -1.07 -25.87
CA LEU A 283 -13.24 -1.60 -25.28
C LEU A 283 -12.04 -1.41 -26.21
N ALA A 284 -12.20 -1.69 -27.51
CA ALA A 284 -11.16 -1.52 -28.51
C ALA A 284 -10.73 -0.05 -28.65
N GLU A 285 -11.70 0.87 -28.71
CA GLU A 285 -11.43 2.30 -28.81
C GLU A 285 -10.77 2.84 -27.51
N ALA A 286 -11.19 2.35 -26.35
CA ALA A 286 -10.54 2.70 -25.09
C ALA A 286 -9.10 2.17 -25.00
N TYR A 287 -8.84 0.97 -25.53
CA TYR A 287 -7.48 0.43 -25.63
C TYR A 287 -6.63 1.17 -26.68
N ASP A 288 -7.20 1.68 -27.76
CA ASP A 288 -6.45 2.52 -28.71
C ASP A 288 -5.97 3.80 -28.04
N ALA A 289 -6.85 4.49 -27.29
CA ALA A 289 -6.48 5.66 -26.50
C ALA A 289 -5.38 5.34 -25.48
N LEU A 290 -5.52 4.25 -24.74
CA LEU A 290 -4.53 3.84 -23.74
C LEU A 290 -3.19 3.40 -24.37
N SER A 291 -3.23 2.72 -25.52
CA SER A 291 -2.05 2.32 -26.29
C SER A 291 -1.26 3.54 -26.77
N ARG A 292 -1.95 4.55 -27.31
CA ARG A 292 -1.32 5.83 -27.68
C ARG A 292 -0.72 6.53 -26.47
N ALA A 293 -1.38 6.50 -25.32
CA ALA A 293 -0.81 7.02 -24.08
C ALA A 293 0.52 6.34 -23.71
N ASP A 294 0.61 5.01 -23.83
CA ASP A 294 1.86 4.25 -23.57
C ASP A 294 3.00 4.67 -24.50
N VAL A 295 2.70 4.89 -25.79
CA VAL A 295 3.69 5.41 -26.76
C VAL A 295 4.22 6.77 -26.32
N PHE A 296 3.34 7.69 -25.89
CA PHE A 296 3.76 9.00 -25.38
C PHE A 296 4.58 8.85 -24.09
N LEU A 297 4.15 8.02 -23.13
CA LEU A 297 4.91 7.76 -21.90
C LEU A 297 6.32 7.22 -22.19
N GLY A 298 6.43 6.28 -23.15
CA GLY A 298 7.71 5.72 -23.58
C GLY A 298 8.62 6.78 -24.21
N ARG A 299 8.06 7.66 -25.06
CA ARG A 299 8.82 8.77 -25.67
C ARG A 299 9.25 9.80 -24.63
N THR A 300 8.38 10.16 -23.69
CA THR A 300 8.70 11.07 -22.58
C THR A 300 9.91 10.57 -21.81
N LYS A 301 9.92 9.30 -21.40
CA LYS A 301 11.04 8.70 -20.64
C LYS A 301 12.33 8.63 -21.44
N ARG A 302 12.25 8.22 -22.72
CA ARG A 302 13.44 8.04 -23.56
C ARG A 302 14.09 9.35 -23.99
N THR A 303 13.29 10.35 -24.31
CA THR A 303 13.77 11.65 -24.85
C THR A 303 13.86 12.75 -23.81
N GLN A 304 13.37 12.51 -22.58
CA GLN A 304 13.22 13.52 -21.52
C GLN A 304 12.34 14.73 -21.93
N ALA A 305 11.53 14.58 -22.98
CA ALA A 305 10.59 15.61 -23.43
C ALA A 305 9.32 15.59 -22.58
N TRP A 306 9.36 16.21 -21.39
CA TRP A 306 8.25 16.22 -20.42
C TRP A 306 6.96 16.87 -20.95
N ALA A 307 7.04 17.71 -21.99
CA ALA A 307 5.87 18.24 -22.69
C ALA A 307 4.96 17.15 -23.27
N LEU A 308 5.50 15.96 -23.57
CA LEU A 308 4.70 14.83 -24.07
C LEU A 308 3.86 14.15 -22.97
N LEU A 309 4.17 14.41 -21.69
CA LEU A 309 3.45 13.81 -20.57
C LEU A 309 1.98 14.27 -20.55
N SER A 310 1.70 15.55 -20.83
CA SER A 310 0.31 16.05 -20.85
C SER A 310 -0.57 15.27 -21.83
N TYR A 311 -0.06 14.97 -23.02
CA TYR A 311 -0.76 14.16 -24.02
C TYR A 311 -1.01 12.73 -23.54
N ALA A 312 -0.02 12.11 -22.88
CA ALA A 312 -0.20 10.79 -22.29
C ALA A 312 -1.30 10.78 -21.22
N LEU A 313 -1.27 11.76 -20.31
CA LEU A 313 -2.24 11.89 -19.23
C LEU A 313 -3.65 12.12 -19.78
N ASP A 314 -3.78 12.95 -20.81
CA ASP A 314 -5.04 13.22 -21.48
C ASP A 314 -5.63 11.96 -22.11
N LEU A 315 -4.81 11.18 -22.82
CA LEU A 315 -5.23 9.96 -23.49
C LEU A 315 -5.61 8.85 -22.51
N MET A 316 -4.80 8.63 -21.47
CA MET A 316 -5.12 7.58 -20.48
C MET A 316 -6.33 7.94 -19.59
N THR A 317 -6.69 9.22 -19.45
CA THR A 317 -7.83 9.66 -18.62
C THR A 317 -9.05 10.00 -19.48
N ALA A 318 -9.05 11.16 -20.13
CA ALA A 318 -10.13 11.64 -20.97
C ALA A 318 -10.31 10.75 -22.20
N GLY A 319 -9.21 10.35 -22.85
CA GLY A 319 -9.26 9.47 -24.02
C GLY A 319 -9.99 8.16 -23.74
N VAL A 320 -9.72 7.52 -22.60
CA VAL A 320 -10.42 6.30 -22.17
C VAL A 320 -11.87 6.57 -21.75
N SER A 321 -12.10 7.58 -20.91
CA SER A 321 -13.44 7.83 -20.33
C SER A 321 -14.47 8.31 -21.35
N MET A 322 -14.06 9.07 -22.36
CA MET A 322 -14.98 9.66 -23.35
C MET A 322 -15.44 8.69 -24.44
N VAL A 323 -14.84 7.49 -24.56
CA VAL A 323 -15.29 6.43 -25.48
C VAL A 323 -16.70 5.95 -25.15
N LYS A 324 -17.06 6.03 -23.87
CA LYS A 324 -18.27 5.42 -23.36
C LYS A 324 -19.54 6.08 -23.90
N LYS A 325 -20.39 5.29 -24.56
CA LYS A 325 -21.69 5.76 -25.08
C LYS A 325 -22.85 5.64 -24.08
N GLY A 326 -22.67 4.86 -23.00
CA GLY A 326 -23.70 4.57 -21.98
C GLY A 326 -23.45 5.19 -20.59
N LYS A 327 -24.35 4.92 -19.63
CA LYS A 327 -24.20 5.37 -18.24
C LYS A 327 -23.11 4.60 -17.48
N TYR A 328 -22.48 5.25 -16.50
CA TYR A 328 -21.58 4.59 -15.56
C TYR A 328 -22.26 3.37 -14.90
N LYS A 329 -21.59 2.22 -14.95
CA LYS A 329 -22.02 1.00 -14.26
C LYS A 329 -20.96 0.71 -13.20
N PHE A 330 -21.40 0.48 -11.98
CA PHE A 330 -20.50 0.11 -10.90
C PHE A 330 -19.85 -1.24 -11.20
N THR A 331 -18.53 -1.25 -11.19
CA THR A 331 -17.70 -2.44 -11.38
C THR A 331 -16.73 -2.55 -10.20
N LYS A 332 -16.55 -3.78 -9.70
CA LYS A 332 -15.55 -4.05 -8.67
C LYS A 332 -14.17 -4.12 -9.33
N TYR A 333 -13.38 -3.06 -9.20
CA TYR A 333 -12.03 -3.03 -9.74
C TYR A 333 -11.09 -3.98 -9.01
N GLN A 334 -10.02 -4.36 -9.72
CA GLN A 334 -9.00 -5.30 -9.27
C GLN A 334 -7.61 -4.69 -9.40
N PHE A 335 -6.70 -5.18 -8.56
CA PHE A 335 -5.29 -4.78 -8.61
C PHE A 335 -4.62 -5.30 -9.91
N PRO A 336 -3.70 -4.53 -10.54
CA PRO A 336 -3.03 -4.93 -11.77
C PRO A 336 -2.27 -6.26 -11.66
N GLN A 337 -2.70 -7.27 -12.41
CA GLN A 337 -2.09 -8.60 -12.41
C GLN A 337 -0.69 -8.55 -12.98
N ARG A 338 -0.42 -7.67 -13.96
CA ARG A 338 0.92 -7.49 -14.53
C ARG A 338 1.96 -7.18 -13.45
N ILE A 339 1.63 -6.31 -12.49
CA ILE A 339 2.54 -5.97 -11.38
C ILE A 339 2.77 -7.19 -10.48
N LYS A 340 1.70 -7.93 -10.18
CA LYS A 340 1.77 -9.17 -9.39
C LYS A 340 2.66 -10.21 -10.07
N ILE A 341 2.47 -10.45 -11.36
CA ILE A 341 3.26 -11.40 -12.17
C ILE A 341 4.72 -10.95 -12.23
N LEU A 342 4.98 -9.67 -12.48
CA LEU A 342 6.36 -9.13 -12.51
C LEU A 342 7.05 -9.31 -11.16
N SER A 343 6.35 -9.10 -10.04
CA SER A 343 6.89 -9.35 -8.70
C SER A 343 7.16 -10.84 -8.48
N GLN A 344 6.20 -11.72 -8.77
CA GLN A 344 6.32 -13.17 -8.59
C GLN A 344 7.43 -13.80 -9.44
N THR A 345 7.62 -13.29 -10.65
CA THR A 345 8.63 -13.80 -11.59
C THR A 345 9.98 -13.08 -11.50
N LYS A 346 10.16 -12.15 -10.55
CA LYS A 346 11.37 -11.32 -10.47
C LYS A 346 12.64 -12.18 -10.35
N ASP A 347 12.65 -13.14 -9.43
CA ASP A 347 13.84 -13.95 -9.17
C ASP A 347 14.14 -14.87 -10.35
N ILE A 348 13.11 -15.53 -10.89
CA ILE A 348 13.20 -16.34 -12.11
C ILE A 348 13.79 -15.53 -13.28
N ARG A 349 13.27 -14.33 -13.51
CA ARG A 349 13.73 -13.45 -14.59
C ARG A 349 15.16 -12.96 -14.35
N THR A 350 15.54 -12.69 -13.10
CA THR A 350 16.90 -12.29 -12.74
C THR A 350 17.88 -13.43 -13.05
N THR A 351 17.59 -14.65 -12.59
CA THR A 351 18.42 -15.84 -12.85
C THR A 351 18.51 -16.11 -14.36
N MET A 352 17.38 -16.07 -15.08
CA MET A 352 17.35 -16.26 -16.52
C MET A 352 18.18 -15.19 -17.26
N ASN A 353 18.06 -13.92 -16.88
CA ASN A 353 18.84 -12.84 -17.47
C ASN A 353 20.32 -13.03 -17.22
N SER A 354 20.74 -13.44 -16.02
CA SER A 354 22.15 -13.70 -15.71
C SER A 354 22.72 -14.85 -16.55
N ILE A 355 21.96 -15.94 -16.72
CA ILE A 355 22.36 -17.05 -17.62
C ILE A 355 22.51 -16.54 -19.05
N CYS A 356 21.53 -15.79 -19.55
CA CYS A 356 21.55 -15.28 -20.93
C CYS A 356 22.67 -14.26 -21.14
N SER A 357 23.02 -13.47 -20.14
CA SER A 357 24.20 -12.59 -20.18
C SER A 357 25.50 -13.37 -20.25
N ALA A 358 25.65 -14.46 -19.49
CA ALA A 358 26.84 -15.32 -19.56
C ALA A 358 26.98 -15.98 -20.94
N ILE A 359 25.88 -16.43 -21.54
CA ILE A 359 25.85 -16.97 -22.90
C ILE A 359 26.20 -15.88 -23.91
N ALA A 360 25.59 -14.70 -23.80
CA ALA A 360 25.83 -13.57 -24.70
C ALA A 360 27.30 -13.16 -24.72
N GLU A 361 27.93 -13.07 -23.55
CA GLU A 361 29.35 -12.73 -23.40
C GLU A 361 30.26 -13.78 -24.05
N LYS A 362 29.97 -15.07 -23.82
CA LYS A 362 30.82 -16.18 -24.27
C LYS A 362 30.63 -16.54 -25.75
N CYS A 363 29.43 -16.34 -26.29
CA CYS A 363 29.09 -16.64 -27.67
C CYS A 363 29.11 -15.40 -28.58
N HIS A 364 29.40 -14.21 -28.06
CA HIS A 364 29.39 -12.94 -28.79
C HIS A 364 28.05 -12.63 -29.50
N ILE A 365 26.94 -12.92 -28.82
CA ILE A 365 25.58 -12.68 -29.34
C ILE A 365 24.81 -11.72 -28.42
N SER A 366 23.67 -11.22 -28.90
CA SER A 366 22.76 -10.45 -28.04
C SER A 366 22.12 -11.33 -26.96
N THR A 367 21.77 -10.76 -25.81
CA THR A 367 21.02 -11.46 -24.76
C THR A 367 19.67 -11.98 -25.27
N LYS A 368 19.03 -11.26 -26.21
CA LYS A 368 17.80 -11.70 -26.88
C LYS A 368 18.03 -12.93 -27.77
N GLY A 369 19.16 -12.96 -28.50
CA GLY A 369 19.62 -14.15 -29.24
C GLY A 369 19.86 -15.33 -28.30
N ALA A 370 20.56 -15.11 -27.18
CA ALA A 370 20.80 -16.16 -26.19
C ALA A 370 19.49 -16.78 -25.63
N VAL A 371 18.47 -15.96 -25.37
CA VAL A 371 17.15 -16.43 -24.90
C VAL A 371 16.46 -17.32 -25.93
N SER A 372 16.51 -16.94 -27.20
CA SER A 372 15.74 -17.63 -28.26
C SER A 372 16.48 -18.83 -28.85
N GLU A 373 17.79 -18.74 -29.01
CA GLU A 373 18.59 -19.71 -29.76
C GLU A 373 19.34 -20.71 -28.87
N TYR A 374 19.72 -20.36 -27.63
CA TYR A 374 20.58 -21.22 -26.79
C TYR A 374 19.85 -21.76 -25.56
N LEU A 375 19.07 -20.92 -24.89
CA LEU A 375 18.42 -21.28 -23.62
C LEU A 375 17.55 -22.54 -23.71
N PRO A 376 16.73 -22.78 -24.77
CA PRO A 376 15.95 -24.01 -24.89
C PRO A 376 16.80 -25.28 -24.92
N TYR A 377 17.90 -25.28 -25.67
CA TYR A 377 18.81 -26.42 -25.77
C TYR A 377 19.58 -26.65 -24.48
N LEU A 378 20.04 -25.57 -23.82
CA LEU A 378 20.70 -25.69 -22.53
C LEU A 378 19.79 -26.30 -21.46
N ARG A 379 18.52 -25.91 -21.41
CA ARG A 379 17.55 -26.55 -20.49
C ARG A 379 17.36 -28.03 -20.80
N PHE A 380 17.37 -28.42 -22.08
CA PHE A 380 17.30 -29.83 -22.47
C PHE A 380 18.56 -30.59 -22.04
N ILE A 381 19.76 -30.07 -22.36
CA ILE A 381 21.04 -30.70 -22.00
C ILE A 381 21.17 -30.84 -20.48
N PHE A 382 20.84 -29.81 -19.71
CA PHE A 382 20.92 -29.85 -18.24
C PHE A 382 19.93 -30.82 -17.60
N ARG A 383 18.84 -31.17 -18.29
CA ARG A 383 17.91 -32.21 -17.83
C ARG A 383 18.41 -33.61 -18.19
N VAL A 384 18.91 -33.79 -19.41
CA VAL A 384 19.16 -35.11 -19.98
C VAL A 384 20.60 -35.60 -19.80
N ASN A 385 21.61 -34.74 -19.89
CA ASN A 385 23.02 -35.13 -19.87
C ASN A 385 23.85 -34.34 -18.83
N PRO A 386 24.08 -34.88 -17.62
CA PRO A 386 24.76 -34.20 -16.52
C PRO A 386 26.24 -33.93 -16.78
N GLU A 387 26.91 -34.83 -17.48
CA GLU A 387 28.34 -34.70 -17.76
C GLU A 387 28.61 -33.56 -18.73
N MET A 388 27.82 -33.47 -19.80
CA MET A 388 27.87 -32.36 -20.76
C MET A 388 27.45 -31.06 -20.06
N ALA A 389 26.38 -31.09 -19.27
CA ALA A 389 25.90 -29.94 -18.51
C ALA A 389 26.95 -29.41 -17.52
N ALA A 390 27.70 -30.27 -16.83
CA ALA A 390 28.77 -29.87 -15.93
C ALA A 390 29.94 -29.17 -16.66
N GLY A 391 30.25 -29.62 -17.89
CA GLY A 391 31.22 -28.95 -18.76
C GLY A 391 30.77 -27.56 -19.17
N ILE A 392 29.53 -27.43 -19.63
CA ILE A 392 28.94 -26.15 -20.06
C ILE A 392 28.80 -25.20 -18.87
N ALA A 393 28.34 -25.68 -17.72
CA ALA A 393 28.21 -24.89 -16.49
C ALA A 393 29.56 -24.30 -16.05
N LYS A 394 30.64 -25.09 -16.12
CA LYS A 394 32.01 -24.61 -15.85
C LYS A 394 32.44 -23.54 -16.85
N TRP A 395 32.21 -23.76 -18.14
CA TRP A 395 32.61 -22.84 -19.21
C TRP A 395 31.87 -21.49 -19.15
N LEU A 396 30.56 -21.53 -18.88
CA LEU A 396 29.72 -20.34 -18.67
C LEU A 396 29.86 -19.73 -17.27
N LYS A 397 30.61 -20.35 -16.35
CA LYS A 397 30.78 -19.94 -14.95
C LYS A 397 29.44 -19.77 -14.21
N LEU A 398 28.52 -20.72 -14.40
CA LEU A 398 27.20 -20.68 -13.76
C LEU A 398 27.29 -20.98 -12.26
N ASP A 399 26.48 -20.27 -11.48
CA ASP A 399 26.30 -20.57 -10.05
C ASP A 399 25.30 -21.71 -9.81
N GLU A 400 25.19 -22.15 -8.56
CA GLU A 400 24.31 -23.28 -8.18
C GLU A 400 22.84 -22.98 -8.45
N ASN A 401 22.40 -21.73 -8.30
CA ASN A 401 21.02 -21.32 -8.56
C ASN A 401 20.69 -21.38 -10.06
N MET A 402 21.63 -20.96 -10.92
CA MET A 402 21.52 -21.03 -12.36
C MET A 402 21.50 -22.48 -12.87
N ILE A 403 22.37 -23.34 -12.31
CA ILE A 403 22.40 -24.77 -12.63
C ILE A 403 21.05 -25.41 -12.24
N THR A 404 20.55 -25.11 -11.04
CA THR A 404 19.25 -25.61 -10.57
C THR A 404 18.10 -25.16 -11.47
N PHE A 405 18.12 -23.91 -11.89
CA PHE A 405 17.12 -23.35 -12.81
C PHE A 405 17.09 -24.07 -14.18
N LEU A 406 18.27 -24.38 -14.74
CA LEU A 406 18.39 -25.08 -16.02
C LEU A 406 18.03 -26.57 -15.90
N ALA A 407 18.49 -27.22 -14.83
CA ALA A 407 18.24 -28.64 -14.57
C ALA A 407 16.77 -28.94 -14.29
N GLY A 408 16.02 -28.00 -13.68
CA GLY A 408 14.60 -28.16 -13.41
C GLY A 408 14.25 -29.16 -12.30
N SER A 409 15.24 -29.84 -11.71
CA SER A 409 15.10 -30.66 -10.50
C SER A 409 16.36 -30.55 -9.62
N PHE A 410 16.17 -30.64 -8.30
CA PHE A 410 17.27 -30.53 -7.33
C PHE A 410 18.27 -31.67 -7.42
N ASP A 411 17.79 -32.91 -7.59
CA ASP A 411 18.66 -34.09 -7.70
C ASP A 411 19.60 -33.98 -8.89
N ARG A 412 19.06 -33.53 -10.04
CA ARG A 412 19.84 -33.34 -11.26
C ARG A 412 20.84 -32.20 -11.13
N ALA A 413 20.45 -31.11 -10.48
CA ALA A 413 21.35 -30.01 -10.18
C ALA A 413 22.53 -30.46 -9.30
N ASN A 414 22.27 -31.22 -8.24
CA ASN A 414 23.29 -31.74 -7.33
C ASN A 414 24.27 -32.69 -8.03
N GLU A 415 23.77 -33.57 -8.90
CA GLU A 415 24.59 -34.43 -9.74
C GLU A 415 25.55 -33.60 -10.62
N ILE A 416 25.02 -32.60 -11.35
CA ILE A 416 25.80 -31.70 -12.20
C ILE A 416 26.85 -30.94 -11.39
N ILE A 417 26.49 -30.39 -10.22
CA ILE A 417 27.41 -29.65 -9.34
C ILE A 417 28.52 -30.57 -8.86
N SER A 418 28.22 -31.81 -8.49
CA SER A 418 29.22 -32.80 -8.05
C SER A 418 30.23 -33.11 -9.17
N LEU A 419 29.75 -33.29 -10.40
CA LEU A 419 30.59 -33.54 -11.58
C LEU A 419 31.44 -32.31 -11.94
N MET A 420 30.86 -31.12 -11.84
CA MET A 420 31.55 -29.85 -12.06
C MET A 420 32.69 -29.65 -11.05
N ARG A 421 32.48 -30.00 -9.78
CA ARG A 421 33.50 -29.93 -8.71
C ARG A 421 34.59 -31.00 -8.88
N LYS A 422 34.26 -32.22 -9.31
CA LYS A 422 35.27 -33.25 -9.64
C LYS A 422 36.21 -32.78 -10.76
N ARG A 423 35.67 -32.15 -11.81
CA ARG A 423 36.44 -31.53 -12.91
C ARG A 423 37.26 -30.30 -12.52
N ARG A 424 37.12 -29.77 -11.30
CA ARG A 424 37.98 -28.69 -10.76
C ARG A 424 39.25 -29.22 -10.12
N LYS A 425 39.31 -30.51 -9.76
CA LYS A 425 40.47 -31.13 -9.11
C LYS A 425 41.44 -31.80 -10.11
N SER A 426 41.05 -31.90 -11.38
CA SER A 426 41.77 -32.60 -12.44
C SER A 426 42.34 -31.68 -13.54
N THR A 427 42.28 -30.37 -13.34
CA THR A 427 42.98 -29.31 -14.10
C THR A 427 43.65 -28.42 -13.09
#